data_AF-A0A661R8R5-F1
#
_entry.id   AF-A0A661R8R5-F1
#
_cell.length_a   1.000
_cell.length_b   1.000
_cell.length_c   1.000
_cell.angle_alpha   90.00
_cell.angle_beta   90.00
_cell.angle_gamma   90.00
#
_symmetry.space_group_name_H-M   'P 1'
#
loop_
_entity.id
_entity.type
_entity.pdbx_description
1 polymer ?
#
loop_
_entity_poly.entity_id
_entity_poly.type
_entity_poly.pdbx_seq_one_letter_code
_entity_poly.pdbx_strand_id
1 'polypeptide(L)'
;MNLKKILVRPVRSIEEQRFQQLMQEHHYLGALPKISETLWYLATLDDQWIALLSFSAPALKCSARDRWIGWNFRHQYDRLKLLTNNSPFLILPDWHFPNLASRILSLSQKRLPVDWRTVFGHPIVLLETFVDPQRFQGTIYKAANWIYVGDSKGFRRTRQGYSATAQSPKMVFVKPLISNVQRLLSRPVLEPYYRTGGPKIMLNAQEIKSLPSFFADIPDPRRKQGLRHQLPTVLAIAAAATLCGMRGYLAISDWAKSLGQKARERFGCRYENRRYIVPSMSTIRDVLVRVDPKHLDYALQRWNQTYAQQDKSLAIDGKTMCNAIDDQGYQTHIMSVVGHQTKTCYTQKKSAPYP
;
A
#
# COMPACT_ATOMS: atom_id res chain seq x y z
N MET A 1 23.62 15.66 -33.03
CA MET A 1 22.93 14.43 -32.63
C MET A 1 21.44 14.51 -32.97
N ASN A 2 20.89 13.52 -33.69
CA ASN A 2 19.45 13.50 -34.02
C ASN A 2 18.64 12.79 -32.92
N LEU A 3 18.04 13.56 -32.01
CA LEU A 3 17.23 13.04 -30.89
C LEU A 3 16.01 12.21 -31.31
N LYS A 4 15.58 12.30 -32.58
CA LYS A 4 14.44 11.51 -33.10
C LYS A 4 14.80 10.03 -33.27
N LYS A 5 16.07 9.71 -33.45
CA LYS A 5 16.58 8.34 -33.62
C LYS A 5 16.74 7.58 -32.30
N ILE A 6 16.55 8.24 -31.16
CA ILE A 6 16.68 7.58 -29.85
C ILE A 6 15.56 6.57 -29.68
N LEU A 7 15.93 5.36 -29.33
CA LEU A 7 15.02 4.28 -28.98
C LEU A 7 15.20 3.94 -27.50
N VAL A 8 14.10 3.62 -26.82
CA VAL A 8 14.11 3.15 -25.43
C VAL A 8 13.39 1.83 -25.36
N ARG A 9 14.03 0.79 -24.84
CA ARG A 9 13.44 -0.56 -24.76
C ARG A 9 13.83 -1.28 -23.47
N PRO A 10 13.05 -2.30 -23.04
CA PRO A 10 13.46 -3.17 -21.96
C PRO A 10 14.83 -3.82 -22.24
N VAL A 11 15.60 -3.99 -21.18
CA VAL A 11 16.84 -4.77 -21.18
C VAL A 11 16.48 -6.26 -21.33
N ARG A 12 17.18 -6.95 -22.22
CA ARG A 12 17.02 -8.41 -22.42
C ARG A 12 17.85 -9.17 -21.39
N SER A 13 17.50 -10.43 -21.10
CA SER A 13 18.22 -11.24 -20.10
C SER A 13 19.73 -11.34 -20.34
N ILE A 14 20.16 -11.47 -21.61
CA ILE A 14 21.59 -11.52 -21.98
C ILE A 14 22.33 -10.19 -21.79
N GLU A 15 21.60 -9.08 -21.67
CA GLU A 15 22.16 -7.74 -21.53
C GLU A 15 22.24 -7.30 -20.05
N GLU A 16 21.67 -8.07 -19.13
CA GLU A 16 21.56 -7.70 -17.71
C GLU A 16 22.93 -7.54 -17.04
N GLN A 17 23.88 -8.41 -17.35
CA GLN A 17 25.23 -8.33 -16.79
C GLN A 17 25.93 -7.04 -17.22
N ARG A 18 25.84 -6.68 -18.51
CA ARG A 18 26.40 -5.42 -19.03
C ARG A 18 25.71 -4.20 -18.41
N PHE A 19 24.39 -4.24 -18.25
CA PHE A 19 23.63 -3.17 -17.59
C PHE A 19 24.13 -2.94 -16.16
N GLN A 20 24.31 -4.02 -15.40
CA GLN A 20 24.82 -3.95 -14.02
C GLN A 20 26.25 -3.40 -13.98
N GLN A 21 27.13 -3.88 -14.85
CA GLN A 21 28.51 -3.40 -14.92
C GLN A 21 28.57 -1.89 -15.14
N LEU A 22 27.85 -1.38 -16.15
CA LEU A 22 27.83 0.05 -16.45
C LEU A 22 27.18 0.89 -15.34
N MET A 23 26.14 0.38 -14.68
CA MET A 23 25.56 1.04 -13.50
C MET A 23 26.56 1.08 -12.33
N GLN A 24 27.30 0.00 -12.12
CA GLN A 24 28.31 -0.08 -11.06
C GLN A 24 29.46 0.89 -11.29
N GLU A 25 29.87 1.02 -12.55
CA GLU A 25 31.01 1.84 -12.96
C GLU A 25 30.68 3.34 -12.97
N HIS A 26 29.51 3.73 -13.48
CA HIS A 26 29.24 5.14 -13.80
C HIS A 26 28.14 5.79 -12.96
N HIS A 27 27.26 5.02 -12.30
CA HIS A 27 26.21 5.61 -11.46
C HIS A 27 26.70 5.77 -10.01
N TYR A 28 26.49 6.93 -9.41
CA TYR A 28 26.98 7.25 -8.05
C TYR A 28 26.41 6.37 -6.92
N LEU A 29 25.34 5.60 -7.19
CA LEU A 29 24.78 4.59 -6.27
C LEU A 29 25.25 3.16 -6.59
N GLY A 30 26.03 2.97 -7.65
CA GLY A 30 26.38 1.67 -8.22
C GLY A 30 25.19 0.90 -8.78
N ALA A 31 25.39 -0.39 -9.00
CA ALA A 31 24.35 -1.30 -9.46
C ALA A 31 23.40 -1.66 -8.31
N LEU A 32 22.11 -1.45 -8.53
CA LEU A 32 21.07 -1.86 -7.59
C LEU A 32 20.45 -3.21 -8.00
N PRO A 33 20.21 -4.13 -7.06
CA PRO A 33 19.55 -5.40 -7.37
C PRO A 33 18.08 -5.17 -7.77
N LYS A 34 17.56 -6.05 -8.65
CA LYS A 34 16.11 -6.12 -8.90
C LYS A 34 15.43 -6.66 -7.65
N ILE A 35 14.69 -5.81 -6.94
CA ILE A 35 13.90 -6.20 -5.77
C ILE A 35 12.44 -5.92 -6.10
N SER A 36 11.57 -6.91 -5.89
CA SER A 36 10.14 -6.82 -6.24
C SER A 36 9.94 -6.58 -7.74
N GLU A 37 8.80 -6.00 -8.11
CA GLU A 37 8.48 -5.52 -9.46
C GLU A 37 9.49 -4.45 -9.89
N THR A 38 10.41 -4.82 -10.78
CA THR A 38 11.45 -3.94 -11.35
C THR A 38 11.63 -4.21 -12.83
N LEU A 39 11.63 -3.15 -13.64
CA LEU A 39 11.97 -3.17 -15.07
C LEU A 39 13.21 -2.32 -15.32
N TRP A 40 14.13 -2.84 -16.13
CA TRP A 40 15.27 -2.09 -16.62
C TRP A 40 15.07 -1.73 -18.08
N TYR A 41 15.49 -0.53 -18.43
CA TYR A 41 15.47 0.00 -19.78
C TYR A 41 16.86 0.46 -20.18
N LEU A 42 17.15 0.31 -21.45
CA LEU A 42 18.29 0.96 -22.09
C LEU A 42 17.78 1.88 -23.19
N ALA A 43 18.45 3.02 -23.34
CA ALA A 43 18.29 3.90 -24.47
C ALA A 43 19.43 3.65 -25.47
N THR A 44 19.10 3.60 -26.76
CA THR A 44 20.08 3.54 -27.84
C THR A 44 19.96 4.69 -28.82
N LEU A 45 21.08 5.01 -29.45
CA LEU A 45 21.16 5.83 -30.66
C LEU A 45 22.05 5.09 -31.66
N ASP A 46 21.51 4.78 -32.85
CA ASP A 46 22.23 4.02 -33.89
C ASP A 46 22.89 2.74 -33.29
N ASP A 47 22.11 1.98 -32.51
CA ASP A 47 22.46 0.75 -31.77
C ASP A 47 23.52 0.86 -30.65
N GLN A 48 24.08 2.05 -30.44
CA GLN A 48 24.95 2.32 -29.29
C GLN A 48 24.12 2.59 -28.04
N TRP A 49 24.53 2.03 -26.90
CA TRP A 49 23.91 2.33 -25.61
C TRP A 49 24.33 3.72 -25.18
N ILE A 50 23.36 4.55 -24.81
CA ILE A 50 23.60 5.96 -24.42
C ILE A 50 23.10 6.26 -23.00
N ALA A 51 22.16 5.48 -22.48
CA ALA A 51 21.62 5.65 -21.15
C ALA A 51 20.96 4.39 -20.62
N LEU A 52 20.87 4.30 -19.30
CA LEU A 52 20.30 3.18 -18.56
C LEU A 52 19.29 3.69 -17.53
N LEU A 53 18.12 3.04 -17.43
CA LEU A 53 17.06 3.40 -16.48
C LEU A 53 16.55 2.16 -15.75
N SER A 54 16.12 2.36 -14.52
CA SER A 54 15.39 1.37 -13.74
C SER A 54 14.10 1.99 -13.20
N PHE A 55 13.02 1.23 -13.33
CA PHE A 55 11.72 1.50 -12.72
C PHE A 55 11.41 0.37 -11.76
N SER A 56 11.27 0.69 -10.48
CA SER A 56 11.06 -0.28 -9.41
C SER A 56 9.83 0.06 -8.59
N ALA A 57 9.43 -0.84 -7.69
CA ALA A 57 8.35 -0.56 -6.74
C ALA A 57 8.56 0.79 -6.01
N PRO A 58 7.49 1.54 -5.73
CA PRO A 58 7.60 2.86 -5.12
C PRO A 58 8.03 2.78 -3.66
N ALA A 59 8.51 3.91 -3.13
CA ALA A 59 8.78 4.06 -1.72
C ALA A 59 7.50 3.84 -0.89
N LEU A 60 7.57 2.94 0.10
CA LEU A 60 6.41 2.61 0.94
C LEU A 60 5.83 3.83 1.67
N LYS A 61 6.67 4.79 2.05
CA LYS A 61 6.26 6.01 2.77
C LYS A 61 6.95 7.21 2.16
N CYS A 62 6.18 8.21 1.72
CA CYS A 62 6.72 9.44 1.19
C CYS A 62 5.73 10.59 1.41
N SER A 63 5.85 11.30 2.53
CA SER A 63 4.88 12.34 2.92
C SER A 63 4.73 13.47 1.91
N ALA A 64 5.80 13.81 1.17
CA ALA A 64 5.75 14.81 0.11
C ALA A 64 4.77 14.40 -1.00
N ARG A 65 4.97 13.20 -1.55
CA ARG A 65 4.07 12.57 -2.52
C ARG A 65 2.67 12.38 -1.95
N ASP A 66 2.55 11.84 -0.74
CA ASP A 66 1.25 11.48 -0.16
C ASP A 66 0.36 12.72 0.04
N ARG A 67 0.95 13.84 0.46
CA ARG A 67 0.26 15.14 0.54
C ARG A 67 -0.14 15.66 -0.83
N TRP A 68 0.73 15.53 -1.84
CA TRP A 68 0.40 15.94 -3.19
C TRP A 68 -0.73 15.10 -3.79
N ILE A 69 -0.74 13.78 -3.58
CA ILE A 69 -1.85 12.93 -4.06
C ILE A 69 -3.17 13.32 -3.37
N GLY A 70 -3.11 13.61 -2.06
CA GLY A 70 -4.28 13.95 -1.25
C GLY A 70 -5.12 12.75 -0.82
N TRP A 71 -4.54 11.54 -0.89
CA TRP A 71 -5.24 10.31 -0.50
C TRP A 71 -5.26 10.12 1.02
N ASN A 72 -6.32 9.48 1.52
CA ASN A 72 -6.40 9.10 2.92
C ASN A 72 -5.41 7.95 3.23
N PHE A 73 -4.79 7.96 4.42
CA PHE A 73 -3.86 6.92 4.89
C PHE A 73 -4.39 5.49 4.69
N ARG A 74 -5.71 5.30 4.86
CA ARG A 74 -6.40 4.02 4.69
C ARG A 74 -6.20 3.37 3.32
N HIS A 75 -5.93 4.18 2.29
CA HIS A 75 -5.85 3.77 0.89
C HIS A 75 -4.43 3.65 0.34
N GLN A 76 -3.42 4.15 1.06
CA GLN A 76 -2.10 4.40 0.48
C GLN A 76 -1.43 3.10 0.00
N TYR A 77 -1.32 2.11 0.89
CA TYR A 77 -0.57 0.89 0.63
C TYR A 77 -1.19 0.04 -0.48
N ASP A 78 -2.51 -0.06 -0.52
CA ASP A 78 -3.26 -0.77 -1.57
C ASP A 78 -3.03 -0.18 -2.95
N ARG A 79 -2.73 1.12 -3.00
CA ARG A 79 -2.60 1.87 -4.24
C ARG A 79 -1.15 2.09 -4.65
N LEU A 80 -0.18 1.67 -3.84
CA LEU A 80 1.24 1.74 -4.21
C LEU A 80 1.54 0.92 -5.46
N LYS A 81 0.80 -0.16 -5.75
CA LYS A 81 0.94 -0.90 -7.01
C LYS A 81 0.57 -0.08 -8.26
N LEU A 82 -0.14 1.04 -8.09
CA LEU A 82 -0.44 1.97 -9.19
C LEU A 82 0.69 3.00 -9.41
N LEU A 83 1.75 2.94 -8.61
CA LEU A 83 2.90 3.82 -8.68
C LEU A 83 4.16 3.02 -9.03
N THR A 84 5.15 3.67 -9.62
CA THR A 84 6.51 3.13 -9.74
C THR A 84 7.54 4.24 -9.56
N ASN A 85 8.74 3.86 -9.12
CA ASN A 85 9.85 4.77 -8.86
C ASN A 85 10.92 4.63 -9.95
N ASN A 86 11.28 5.75 -10.58
CA ASN A 86 12.46 5.82 -11.43
C ASN A 86 13.73 5.93 -10.56
N SER A 87 14.40 4.80 -10.40
CA SER A 87 15.61 4.66 -9.58
C SER A 87 16.42 3.45 -10.04
N PRO A 88 17.67 3.57 -10.52
CA PRO A 88 18.44 4.76 -10.98
C PRO A 88 18.17 5.21 -12.45
N PHE A 89 18.69 6.39 -12.83
CA PHE A 89 18.77 6.89 -14.21
C PHE A 89 20.19 7.43 -14.51
N LEU A 90 20.87 6.80 -15.46
CA LEU A 90 22.25 7.09 -15.86
C LEU A 90 22.30 7.47 -17.34
N ILE A 91 22.87 8.63 -17.66
CA ILE A 91 23.41 8.92 -19.00
C ILE A 91 24.86 8.46 -19.00
N LEU A 92 25.29 7.73 -20.03
CA LEU A 92 26.67 7.25 -20.11
C LEU A 92 27.64 8.42 -20.36
N PRO A 93 28.89 8.36 -19.87
CA PRO A 93 29.80 9.51 -19.83
C PRO A 93 30.00 10.25 -21.16
N ASP A 94 30.05 9.53 -22.28
CA ASP A 94 30.30 10.13 -23.61
C ASP A 94 29.05 10.73 -24.25
N TRP A 95 27.89 10.65 -23.58
CA TRP A 95 26.59 10.95 -24.16
C TRP A 95 25.89 12.16 -23.53
N HIS A 96 26.63 13.04 -22.86
CA HIS A 96 26.06 14.24 -22.23
C HIS A 96 25.73 15.35 -23.25
N PHE A 97 24.54 15.26 -23.86
CA PHE A 97 24.05 16.26 -24.82
C PHE A 97 22.78 17.00 -24.32
N PRO A 98 22.56 18.25 -24.76
CA PRO A 98 21.33 18.98 -24.46
C PRO A 98 20.07 18.19 -24.84
N ASN A 99 19.06 18.23 -23.97
CA ASN A 99 17.74 17.60 -24.14
C ASN A 99 17.72 16.06 -24.26
N LEU A 100 18.87 15.38 -24.17
CA LEU A 100 18.93 13.93 -24.26
C LEU A 100 18.12 13.24 -23.14
N ALA A 101 18.41 13.62 -21.90
CA ALA A 101 17.81 12.98 -20.73
C ALA A 101 16.27 13.19 -20.67
N SER A 102 15.79 14.40 -20.97
CA SER A 102 14.35 14.69 -21.00
C SER A 102 13.64 13.96 -22.14
N ARG A 103 14.29 13.81 -23.31
CA ARG A 103 13.78 12.99 -24.42
C ARG A 103 13.66 11.52 -24.03
N ILE A 104 14.68 10.95 -23.40
CA ILE A 104 14.67 9.56 -22.92
C ILE A 104 13.54 9.36 -21.90
N LEU A 105 13.42 10.23 -20.90
CA LEU A 105 12.34 10.18 -19.92
C LEU A 105 10.96 10.21 -20.60
N SER A 106 10.76 11.06 -21.61
CA SER A 106 9.50 11.12 -22.36
C SER A 106 9.21 9.81 -23.12
N LEU A 107 10.21 9.20 -23.74
CA LEU A 107 10.06 7.91 -24.43
C LEU A 107 9.76 6.77 -23.45
N SER A 108 10.47 6.73 -22.31
CA SER A 108 10.20 5.76 -21.24
C SER A 108 8.76 5.88 -20.74
N GLN A 109 8.29 7.10 -20.43
CA GLN A 109 6.93 7.35 -19.93
C GLN A 109 5.83 6.86 -20.86
N LYS A 110 6.04 6.95 -22.19
CA LYS A 110 5.05 6.52 -23.18
C LYS A 110 4.89 5.00 -23.26
N ARG A 111 5.99 4.26 -23.04
CA ARG A 111 6.02 2.79 -23.19
C ARG A 111 5.80 2.06 -21.86
N LEU A 112 6.35 2.59 -20.77
CA LEU A 112 6.37 1.95 -19.45
C LEU A 112 5.00 1.44 -18.97
N PRO A 113 3.86 2.15 -19.15
CA PRO A 113 2.57 1.63 -18.68
C PRO A 113 2.15 0.31 -19.35
N VAL A 114 2.48 0.14 -20.63
CA VAL A 114 2.18 -1.07 -21.39
C VAL A 114 3.09 -2.20 -20.92
N ASP A 115 4.40 -1.97 -20.90
CA ASP A 115 5.38 -2.97 -20.48
C ASP A 115 5.14 -3.43 -19.03
N TRP A 116 4.86 -2.49 -18.12
CA TRP A 116 4.57 -2.78 -16.72
C TRP A 116 3.34 -3.69 -16.57
N ARG A 117 2.27 -3.39 -17.30
CA ARG A 117 1.06 -4.21 -17.28
C ARG A 117 1.30 -5.59 -17.88
N THR A 118 2.06 -5.68 -18.97
CA THR A 118 2.40 -6.95 -19.61
C THR A 118 3.22 -7.85 -18.68
N VAL A 119 4.18 -7.28 -17.93
CA VAL A 119 5.06 -8.07 -17.06
C VAL A 119 4.45 -8.38 -15.70
N PHE A 120 3.75 -7.42 -15.08
CA PHE A 120 3.25 -7.57 -13.69
C PHE A 120 1.73 -7.74 -13.57
N GLY A 121 0.99 -7.64 -14.68
CA GLY A 121 -0.45 -7.88 -14.70
C GLY A 121 -1.30 -6.75 -14.12
N HIS A 122 -0.73 -5.57 -13.83
CA HIS A 122 -1.48 -4.43 -13.31
C HIS A 122 -1.02 -3.08 -13.88
N PRO A 123 -1.89 -2.05 -13.90
CA PRO A 123 -1.52 -0.74 -14.41
C PRO A 123 -0.67 0.07 -13.41
N ILE A 124 -0.01 1.09 -13.94
CA ILE A 124 0.58 2.21 -13.20
C ILE A 124 0.00 3.52 -13.75
N VAL A 125 -0.12 4.53 -12.88
CA VAL A 125 -0.73 5.82 -13.22
C VAL A 125 0.12 7.01 -12.77
N LEU A 126 1.15 6.78 -11.96
CA LEU A 126 2.02 7.82 -11.42
C LEU A 126 3.46 7.29 -11.32
N LEU A 127 4.41 8.11 -11.75
CA LEU A 127 5.83 7.88 -11.47
C LEU A 127 6.29 8.77 -10.31
N GLU A 128 7.23 8.28 -9.53
CA GLU A 128 7.99 9.07 -8.57
C GLU A 128 9.50 8.93 -8.83
N THR A 129 10.28 9.87 -8.31
CA THR A 129 11.74 9.77 -8.25
C THR A 129 12.27 10.65 -7.12
N PHE A 130 13.51 10.38 -6.72
CA PHE A 130 14.19 11.03 -5.61
C PHE A 130 15.53 11.58 -6.10
N VAL A 131 15.70 12.89 -5.97
CA VAL A 131 16.93 13.58 -6.39
C VAL A 131 17.69 14.02 -5.14
N ASP A 132 18.98 13.73 -5.09
CA ASP A 132 19.86 14.20 -4.03
C ASP A 132 20.26 15.66 -4.30
N PRO A 133 19.75 16.65 -3.54
CA PRO A 133 20.07 18.06 -3.78
C PRO A 133 21.55 18.39 -3.53
N GLN A 134 22.29 17.53 -2.82
CA GLN A 134 23.74 17.68 -2.64
C GLN A 134 24.53 17.35 -3.92
N ARG A 135 23.92 16.63 -4.86
CA ARG A 135 24.58 16.19 -6.11
C ARG A 135 23.95 16.78 -7.35
N PHE A 136 22.62 16.98 -7.34
CA PHE A 136 21.88 17.35 -8.55
C PHE A 136 20.73 18.32 -8.23
N GLN A 137 20.45 19.23 -9.16
CA GLN A 137 19.36 20.21 -9.03
C GLN A 137 17.99 19.72 -9.57
N GLY A 138 17.91 18.46 -10.02
CA GLY A 138 16.71 17.87 -10.62
C GLY A 138 16.34 18.44 -12.00
N THR A 139 17.28 19.09 -12.69
CA THR A 139 17.06 19.81 -13.96
C THR A 139 16.38 18.98 -15.02
N ILE A 140 16.80 17.71 -15.17
CA ILE A 140 16.22 16.80 -16.18
C ILE A 140 14.74 16.48 -15.92
N TYR A 141 14.33 16.40 -14.65
CA TYR A 141 12.95 16.12 -14.26
C TYR A 141 12.09 17.36 -14.45
N LYS A 142 12.60 18.54 -14.08
CA LYS A 142 11.97 19.84 -14.37
C LYS A 142 11.75 20.01 -15.88
N ALA A 143 12.78 19.78 -16.69
CA ALA A 143 12.72 19.86 -18.15
C ALA A 143 11.76 18.83 -18.78
N ALA A 144 11.56 17.68 -18.14
CA ALA A 144 10.61 16.65 -18.56
C ALA A 144 9.19 16.85 -17.98
N ASN A 145 8.88 18.03 -17.45
CA ASN A 145 7.60 18.38 -16.85
C ASN A 145 7.18 17.44 -15.71
N TRP A 146 8.14 17.04 -14.86
CA TRP A 146 7.85 16.42 -13.57
C TRP A 146 7.56 17.50 -12.53
N ILE A 147 6.69 17.19 -11.59
CA ILE A 147 6.22 18.12 -10.57
C ILE A 147 7.04 17.89 -9.31
N TYR A 148 7.69 18.94 -8.81
CA TYR A 148 8.31 18.91 -7.49
C TYR A 148 7.23 18.98 -6.41
N VAL A 149 7.24 18.02 -5.47
CA VAL A 149 6.17 17.88 -4.44
C VAL A 149 6.68 18.07 -3.01
N GLY A 150 7.92 18.55 -2.87
CA GLY A 150 8.59 18.76 -1.59
C GLY A 150 9.69 17.75 -1.31
N ASP A 151 10.28 17.85 -0.13
CA ASP A 151 11.40 17.01 0.27
C ASP A 151 10.98 15.79 1.09
N SER A 152 11.76 14.72 0.96
CA SER A 152 11.68 13.55 1.84
C SER A 152 12.32 13.85 3.20
N LYS A 153 11.99 13.05 4.22
CA LYS A 153 12.53 13.21 5.58
C LYS A 153 13.97 12.69 5.77
N GLY A 154 14.62 12.22 4.69
CA GLY A 154 16.01 11.76 4.73
C GLY A 154 16.27 10.41 5.42
N PHE A 155 15.23 9.66 5.79
CA PHE A 155 15.36 8.32 6.40
C PHE A 155 15.53 7.24 5.32
N ARG A 156 16.48 6.33 5.53
CA ARG A 156 16.72 5.17 4.65
C ARG A 156 16.19 3.90 5.30
N ARG A 157 15.63 2.98 4.51
CA ARG A 157 15.29 1.63 5.01
C ARG A 157 16.56 0.80 5.17
N THR A 158 16.74 0.20 6.33
CA THR A 158 17.81 -0.76 6.67
C THR A 158 17.19 -2.15 6.90
N ARG A 159 18.01 -3.21 7.04
CA ARG A 159 17.50 -4.56 7.37
C ARG A 159 16.71 -4.60 8.68
N GLN A 160 16.97 -3.68 9.61
CA GLN A 160 16.32 -3.62 10.94
C GLN A 160 15.16 -2.61 11.00
N GLY A 161 14.83 -1.92 9.90
CA GLY A 161 13.75 -0.92 9.87
C GLY A 161 14.12 0.32 9.08
N TYR A 162 13.96 1.50 9.67
CA TYR A 162 14.45 2.77 9.10
C TYR A 162 15.66 3.26 9.91
N SER A 163 16.56 3.99 9.25
CA SER A 163 17.71 4.60 9.91
C SER A 163 17.25 5.47 11.08
N ALA A 164 18.00 5.44 12.19
CA ALA A 164 17.71 6.28 13.34
C ALA A 164 17.99 7.77 13.06
N THR A 165 18.93 8.04 12.14
CA THR A 165 19.32 9.36 11.69
C THR A 165 18.85 9.62 10.26
N ALA A 166 18.35 10.83 10.02
CA ALA A 166 18.12 11.33 8.66
C ALA A 166 19.48 11.73 8.07
N GLN A 167 19.80 11.24 6.87
CA GLN A 167 21.06 11.58 6.20
C GLN A 167 20.94 12.92 5.47
N SER A 168 20.27 12.92 4.32
CA SER A 168 19.93 14.14 3.61
C SER A 168 18.53 14.01 2.99
N PRO A 169 17.66 15.02 3.19
CA PRO A 169 16.42 15.14 2.44
C PRO A 169 16.69 15.04 0.94
N LYS A 170 15.93 14.18 0.26
CA LYS A 170 15.89 14.11 -1.21
C LYS A 170 14.71 14.91 -1.73
N MET A 171 14.91 15.67 -2.80
CA MET A 171 13.83 16.31 -3.52
C MET A 171 12.95 15.22 -4.14
N VAL A 172 11.64 15.31 -3.94
CA VAL A 172 10.67 14.35 -4.48
C VAL A 172 10.00 14.96 -5.71
N PHE A 173 10.08 14.24 -6.83
CA PHE A 173 9.38 14.59 -8.05
C PHE A 173 8.37 13.51 -8.41
N VAL A 174 7.24 13.92 -9.00
CA VAL A 174 6.21 13.00 -9.52
C VAL A 174 5.86 13.31 -10.96
N LYS A 175 5.47 12.29 -11.71
CA LYS A 175 4.98 12.42 -13.09
C LYS A 175 3.64 11.70 -13.25
N PRO A 176 2.52 12.43 -13.37
CA PRO A 176 1.24 11.85 -13.77
C PRO A 176 1.37 11.17 -15.14
N LEU A 177 0.88 9.92 -15.25
CA LEU A 177 0.73 9.22 -16.53
C LEU A 177 -0.66 9.39 -17.13
N ILE A 178 -1.61 9.92 -16.34
CA ILE A 178 -2.98 10.26 -16.73
C ILE A 178 -3.35 11.63 -16.16
N SER A 179 -4.32 12.32 -16.78
CA SER A 179 -4.69 13.69 -16.43
C SER A 179 -5.35 13.83 -15.04
N ASN A 180 -6.15 12.86 -14.61
CA ASN A 180 -6.93 12.92 -13.37
C ASN A 180 -6.32 12.10 -12.23
N VAL A 181 -4.98 11.93 -12.21
CA VAL A 181 -4.30 10.98 -11.32
C VAL A 181 -4.57 11.20 -9.83
N GLN A 182 -4.58 12.46 -9.35
CA GLN A 182 -4.86 12.76 -7.94
C GLN A 182 -6.30 12.36 -7.58
N ARG A 183 -7.28 12.70 -8.44
CA ARG A 183 -8.68 12.29 -8.26
C ARG A 183 -8.85 10.77 -8.31
N LEU A 184 -8.12 10.07 -9.19
CA LEU A 184 -8.12 8.61 -9.24
C LEU A 184 -7.51 7.99 -7.99
N LEU A 185 -6.36 8.48 -7.53
CA LEU A 185 -5.66 7.92 -6.39
C LEU A 185 -6.25 8.31 -5.04
N SER A 186 -7.11 9.33 -4.99
CA SER A 186 -7.74 9.81 -3.75
C SER A 186 -9.22 9.47 -3.64
N ARG A 187 -9.91 9.13 -4.76
CA ARG A 187 -11.30 8.65 -4.68
C ARG A 187 -11.37 7.40 -3.83
N PRO A 188 -12.45 7.11 -3.13
CA PRO A 188 -12.33 6.06 -2.14
C PRO A 188 -12.70 4.67 -2.69
N VAL A 189 -13.34 4.59 -3.86
CA VAL A 189 -13.45 3.36 -4.67
C VAL A 189 -12.67 3.49 -5.97
N LEU A 190 -11.76 2.55 -6.24
CA LEU A 190 -11.13 2.44 -7.56
C LEU A 190 -12.02 1.66 -8.53
N GLU A 191 -11.98 2.03 -9.81
CA GLU A 191 -12.57 1.21 -10.88
C GLU A 191 -11.88 -0.16 -10.91
N PRO A 192 -12.58 -1.25 -11.31
CA PRO A 192 -12.03 -2.61 -11.31
C PRO A 192 -10.65 -2.72 -11.96
N TYR A 193 -10.42 -1.96 -13.04
CA TYR A 193 -9.14 -1.90 -13.74
C TYR A 193 -7.95 -1.51 -12.85
N TYR A 194 -8.16 -0.63 -11.86
CA TYR A 194 -7.12 -0.14 -10.96
C TYR A 194 -7.10 -0.87 -9.60
N ARG A 195 -7.95 -1.88 -9.39
CA ARG A 195 -7.95 -2.67 -8.15
C ARG A 195 -6.84 -3.70 -8.22
N THR A 196 -5.68 -3.35 -7.69
CA THR A 196 -4.48 -4.19 -7.71
C THR A 196 -4.33 -4.97 -6.41
N GLY A 197 -4.54 -6.29 -6.43
CA GLY A 197 -4.46 -7.13 -5.23
C GLY A 197 -5.67 -7.02 -4.29
N GLY A 198 -5.71 -7.86 -3.24
CA GLY A 198 -6.76 -7.81 -2.23
C GLY A 198 -6.67 -6.53 -1.38
N PRO A 199 -7.80 -5.96 -0.92
CA PRO A 199 -7.80 -4.75 -0.10
C PRO A 199 -7.04 -5.00 1.21
N LYS A 200 -5.99 -4.22 1.47
CA LYS A 200 -5.24 -4.13 2.72
C LYS A 200 -5.38 -2.70 3.25
N ILE A 201 -6.50 -2.44 3.92
CA ILE A 201 -6.70 -1.18 4.63
C ILE A 201 -5.63 -1.09 5.72
N MET A 202 -4.86 0.00 5.77
CA MET A 202 -3.93 0.24 6.88
C MET A 202 -4.51 1.23 7.89
N LEU A 203 -4.50 0.83 9.16
CA LEU A 203 -4.92 1.66 10.28
C LEU A 203 -3.79 2.61 10.72
N ASN A 204 -4.14 3.87 10.97
CA ASN A 204 -3.21 4.86 11.51
C ASN A 204 -2.98 4.67 13.02
N ALA A 205 -2.03 5.41 13.59
CA ALA A 205 -1.65 5.25 15.00
C ALA A 205 -2.79 5.57 16.00
N GLN A 206 -3.65 6.53 15.67
CA GLN A 206 -4.79 6.94 16.49
C GLN A 206 -5.91 5.91 16.40
N GLU A 207 -6.21 5.40 15.20
CA GLU A 207 -7.17 4.32 14.98
C GLU A 207 -6.75 3.04 15.71
N ILE A 208 -5.47 2.66 15.65
CA ILE A 208 -4.95 1.51 16.41
C ILE A 208 -5.15 1.71 17.92
N LYS A 209 -4.94 2.94 18.41
CA LYS A 209 -5.04 3.26 19.84
C LYS A 209 -6.48 3.26 20.34
N SER A 210 -7.42 3.74 19.53
CA SER A 210 -8.84 3.82 19.91
C SER A 210 -9.60 2.52 19.65
N LEU A 211 -9.18 1.69 18.70
CA LEU A 211 -9.93 0.49 18.30
C LEU A 211 -10.32 -0.43 19.48
N PRO A 212 -9.46 -0.71 20.47
CA PRO A 212 -9.86 -1.50 21.64
C PRO A 212 -11.05 -0.92 22.41
N SER A 213 -11.20 0.41 22.53
CA SER A 213 -12.29 1.00 23.32
C SER A 213 -13.67 0.72 22.73
N PHE A 214 -13.77 0.47 21.42
CA PHE A 214 -15.05 0.11 20.79
C PHE A 214 -15.57 -1.26 21.21
N PHE A 215 -14.68 -2.13 21.71
CA PHE A 215 -15.03 -3.48 22.17
C PHE A 215 -15.08 -3.59 23.70
N ALA A 216 -14.90 -2.49 24.45
CA ALA A 216 -14.82 -2.49 25.90
C ALA A 216 -16.11 -2.99 26.59
N ASP A 217 -17.26 -2.69 26.00
CA ASP A 217 -18.57 -3.03 26.57
C ASP A 217 -19.00 -4.49 26.28
N ILE A 218 -18.21 -5.25 25.54
CA ILE A 218 -18.54 -6.63 25.18
C ILE A 218 -18.26 -7.54 26.39
N PRO A 219 -19.26 -8.30 26.89
CA PRO A 219 -19.04 -9.26 27.97
C PRO A 219 -18.03 -10.33 27.55
N ASP A 220 -17.05 -10.63 28.40
CA ASP A 220 -16.02 -11.64 28.11
C ASP A 220 -16.59 -13.07 28.30
N PRO A 221 -16.75 -13.85 27.22
CA PRO A 221 -17.36 -15.18 27.30
C PRO A 221 -16.37 -16.25 27.80
N ARG A 222 -15.12 -15.88 28.11
CA ARG A 222 -14.07 -16.81 28.53
C ARG A 222 -14.11 -17.07 30.03
N ARG A 223 -13.65 -18.25 30.43
CA ARG A 223 -13.47 -18.61 31.85
C ARG A 223 -12.29 -17.84 32.45
N LYS A 224 -12.26 -17.65 33.78
CA LYS A 224 -11.22 -16.89 34.51
C LYS A 224 -9.78 -17.29 34.15
N GLN A 225 -9.51 -18.57 33.89
CA GLN A 225 -8.19 -19.08 33.50
C GLN A 225 -7.72 -18.64 32.08
N GLY A 226 -8.63 -18.18 31.22
CA GLY A 226 -8.36 -17.74 29.84
C GLY A 226 -8.13 -16.22 29.67
N LEU A 227 -8.14 -15.45 30.76
CA LEU A 227 -8.11 -13.97 30.74
C LEU A 227 -6.70 -13.36 30.64
N ARG A 228 -5.74 -14.05 30.02
CA ARG A 228 -4.36 -13.52 29.86
C ARG A 228 -4.32 -12.25 29.02
N HIS A 229 -5.12 -12.20 27.95
CA HIS A 229 -5.26 -11.01 27.10
C HIS A 229 -6.66 -10.43 27.29
N GLN A 230 -6.75 -9.11 27.45
CA GLN A 230 -8.04 -8.43 27.55
C GLN A 230 -8.88 -8.70 26.29
N LEU A 231 -10.18 -8.96 26.46
CA LEU A 231 -11.09 -9.20 25.32
C LEU A 231 -11.03 -8.09 24.27
N PRO A 232 -11.09 -6.79 24.65
CA PRO A 232 -11.12 -5.71 23.66
C PRO A 232 -9.84 -5.66 22.83
N THR A 233 -8.69 -5.98 23.41
CA THR A 233 -7.40 -6.12 22.70
C THR A 233 -7.44 -7.23 21.66
N VAL A 234 -7.96 -8.40 22.01
CA VAL A 234 -8.02 -9.55 21.08
C VAL A 234 -8.96 -9.25 19.92
N LEU A 235 -10.14 -8.69 20.20
CA LEU A 235 -11.11 -8.28 19.18
C LEU A 235 -10.59 -7.16 18.29
N ALA A 236 -9.91 -6.16 18.87
CA ALA A 236 -9.26 -5.10 18.10
C ALA A 236 -8.18 -5.61 17.16
N ILE A 237 -7.34 -6.54 17.60
CA ILE A 237 -6.31 -7.16 16.75
C ILE A 237 -6.96 -7.95 15.61
N ALA A 238 -8.01 -8.73 15.88
CA ALA A 238 -8.71 -9.49 14.86
C ALA A 238 -9.42 -8.58 13.84
N ALA A 239 -10.11 -7.54 14.30
CA ALA A 239 -10.76 -6.54 13.46
C ALA A 239 -9.73 -5.81 12.59
N ALA A 240 -8.64 -5.32 13.19
CA ALA A 240 -7.56 -4.64 12.49
C ALA A 240 -6.90 -5.51 11.43
N ALA A 241 -6.58 -6.76 11.75
CA ALA A 241 -6.00 -7.71 10.80
C ALA A 241 -6.96 -7.98 9.63
N THR A 242 -8.25 -8.13 9.92
CA THR A 242 -9.28 -8.37 8.90
C THR A 242 -9.42 -7.17 7.96
N LEU A 243 -9.39 -5.95 8.51
CA LEU A 243 -9.35 -4.71 7.72
C LEU A 243 -8.07 -4.63 6.86
N CYS A 244 -6.93 -5.07 7.40
CA CYS A 244 -5.68 -5.22 6.67
C CYS A 244 -5.68 -6.37 5.65
N GLY A 245 -6.82 -7.01 5.39
CA GLY A 245 -6.99 -8.06 4.38
C GLY A 245 -6.55 -9.45 4.82
N MET A 246 -6.25 -9.67 6.10
CA MET A 246 -5.88 -10.99 6.61
C MET A 246 -7.12 -11.87 6.70
N ARG A 247 -7.04 -13.09 6.16
CA ARG A 247 -8.13 -14.05 6.15
C ARG A 247 -7.76 -15.30 6.93
N GLY A 248 -8.60 -15.67 7.89
CA GLY A 248 -8.39 -16.83 8.74
C GLY A 248 -7.46 -16.58 9.93
N TYR A 249 -7.58 -17.42 10.95
CA TYR A 249 -6.93 -17.22 12.25
C TYR A 249 -5.41 -17.20 12.20
N LEU A 250 -4.80 -18.02 11.32
CA LEU A 250 -3.35 -18.07 11.14
C LEU A 250 -2.81 -16.74 10.62
N ALA A 251 -3.41 -16.21 9.53
CA ALA A 251 -3.01 -14.94 8.95
C ALA A 251 -3.18 -13.77 9.94
N ILE A 252 -4.25 -13.77 10.74
CA ILE A 252 -4.47 -12.77 11.80
C ILE A 252 -3.36 -12.87 12.86
N SER A 253 -3.01 -14.08 13.29
CA SER A 253 -1.96 -14.28 14.31
C SER A 253 -0.58 -13.86 13.80
N ASP A 254 -0.24 -14.19 12.55
CA ASP A 254 1.06 -13.81 11.97
C ASP A 254 1.15 -12.31 11.72
N TRP A 255 0.05 -11.68 11.30
CA TRP A 255 -0.05 -10.23 11.23
C TRP A 255 0.16 -9.61 12.62
N ALA A 256 -0.48 -10.12 13.66
CA ALA A 256 -0.29 -9.62 15.03
C ALA A 256 1.17 -9.75 15.48
N LYS A 257 1.83 -10.89 15.21
CA LYS A 257 3.25 -11.10 15.50
C LYS A 257 4.15 -10.12 14.74
N SER A 258 3.78 -9.73 13.52
CA SER A 258 4.55 -8.78 12.71
C SER A 258 4.50 -7.33 13.23
N LEU A 259 3.56 -7.01 14.13
CA LEU A 259 3.44 -5.67 14.72
C LEU A 259 4.68 -5.32 15.57
N GLY A 260 5.21 -4.11 15.37
CA GLY A 260 6.25 -3.54 16.23
C GLY A 260 5.73 -3.22 17.64
N GLN A 261 6.65 -3.07 18.61
CA GLN A 261 6.31 -2.88 20.04
C GLN A 261 5.37 -1.69 20.29
N LYS A 262 5.59 -0.53 19.65
CA LYS A 262 4.71 0.63 19.77
C LYS A 262 3.29 0.40 19.23
N ALA A 263 3.12 -0.46 18.23
CA ALA A 263 1.78 -0.80 17.74
C ALA A 263 1.07 -1.74 18.73
N ARG A 264 1.80 -2.73 19.27
CA ARG A 264 1.28 -3.64 20.29
C ARG A 264 0.86 -2.89 21.57
N GLU A 265 1.65 -1.91 21.99
CA GLU A 265 1.33 -0.99 23.07
C GLU A 265 -0.01 -0.26 22.81
N ARG A 266 -0.17 0.33 21.62
CA ARG A 266 -1.40 1.04 21.25
C ARG A 266 -2.64 0.14 21.22
N PHE A 267 -2.48 -1.12 20.83
CA PHE A 267 -3.54 -2.12 20.93
C PHE A 267 -3.89 -2.51 22.37
N GLY A 268 -3.10 -2.11 23.37
CA GLY A 268 -3.26 -2.57 24.74
C GLY A 268 -2.87 -4.03 24.91
N CYS A 269 -1.84 -4.50 24.20
CA CYS A 269 -1.29 -5.85 24.40
C CYS A 269 -0.76 -6.01 25.83
N ARG A 270 -0.76 -7.26 26.32
CA ARG A 270 -0.20 -7.58 27.64
C ARG A 270 1.29 -7.27 27.68
N TYR A 271 1.77 -6.61 28.72
CA TYR A 271 3.18 -6.34 28.95
C TYR A 271 3.80 -7.42 29.86
N GLU A 272 4.84 -8.10 29.40
CA GLU A 272 5.56 -9.13 30.16
C GLU A 272 7.01 -9.23 29.62
N ASN A 273 7.99 -9.48 30.49
CA ASN A 273 9.40 -9.60 30.11
C ASN A 273 9.92 -8.43 29.24
N ARG A 274 9.57 -7.21 29.65
CA ARG A 274 9.93 -5.94 28.97
C ARG A 274 9.43 -5.82 27.53
N ARG A 275 8.40 -6.57 27.15
CA ARG A 275 7.81 -6.55 25.80
C ARG A 275 6.29 -6.67 25.84
N TYR A 276 5.64 -6.06 24.87
CA TYR A 276 4.22 -6.26 24.60
C TYR A 276 4.01 -7.55 23.80
N ILE A 277 3.17 -8.42 24.34
CA ILE A 277 2.88 -9.77 23.84
C ILE A 277 1.49 -9.80 23.21
N VAL A 278 1.43 -10.28 21.97
CA VAL A 278 0.18 -10.45 21.20
C VAL A 278 -0.49 -11.78 21.55
N PRO A 279 -1.83 -11.88 21.39
CA PRO A 279 -2.53 -13.14 21.57
C PRO A 279 -2.08 -14.20 20.56
N SER A 280 -2.07 -15.46 20.99
CA SER A 280 -1.81 -16.60 20.10
C SER A 280 -2.97 -16.82 19.12
N MET A 281 -2.72 -17.56 18.05
CA MET A 281 -3.78 -18.03 17.13
C MET A 281 -4.91 -18.75 17.88
N SER A 282 -4.57 -19.60 18.86
CA SER A 282 -5.56 -20.29 19.70
C SER A 282 -6.41 -19.33 20.52
N THR A 283 -5.82 -18.26 21.07
CA THR A 283 -6.54 -17.23 21.84
C THR A 283 -7.48 -16.43 20.94
N ILE A 284 -7.01 -16.04 19.74
CA ILE A 284 -7.82 -15.33 18.75
C ILE A 284 -9.01 -16.18 18.33
N ARG A 285 -8.78 -17.47 18.03
CA ARG A 285 -9.85 -18.41 17.66
C ARG A 285 -10.86 -18.59 18.80
N ASP A 286 -10.40 -18.83 20.02
CA ASP A 286 -11.29 -19.05 21.18
C ASP A 286 -12.21 -17.85 21.44
N VAL A 287 -11.66 -16.64 21.36
CA VAL A 287 -12.44 -15.40 21.49
C VAL A 287 -13.46 -15.26 20.36
N LEU A 288 -13.03 -15.37 19.11
CA LEU A 288 -13.91 -15.14 17.95
C LEU A 288 -15.04 -16.18 17.82
N VAL A 289 -14.83 -17.40 18.32
CA VAL A 289 -15.86 -18.45 18.31
C VAL A 289 -16.91 -18.23 19.40
N ARG A 290 -16.55 -17.59 20.53
CA ARG A 290 -17.42 -17.47 21.71
C ARG A 290 -18.09 -16.12 21.87
N VAL A 291 -17.54 -15.07 21.26
CA VAL A 291 -18.09 -13.71 21.38
C VAL A 291 -19.48 -13.67 20.76
N ASP A 292 -20.40 -12.96 21.42
CA ASP A 292 -21.74 -12.74 20.88
C ASP A 292 -21.63 -11.91 19.58
N PRO A 293 -22.09 -12.46 18.42
CA PRO A 293 -22.01 -11.76 17.16
C PRO A 293 -22.77 -10.42 17.16
N LYS A 294 -23.85 -10.28 17.94
CA LYS A 294 -24.61 -9.03 18.03
C LYS A 294 -23.80 -7.92 18.68
N HIS A 295 -23.18 -8.20 19.83
CA HIS A 295 -22.31 -7.24 20.50
C HIS A 295 -21.10 -6.84 19.64
N LEU A 296 -20.53 -7.82 18.92
CA LEU A 296 -19.43 -7.56 18.00
C LEU A 296 -19.87 -6.66 16.83
N ASP A 297 -21.04 -6.92 16.24
CA ASP A 297 -21.58 -6.11 15.15
C ASP A 297 -21.84 -4.66 15.60
N TYR A 298 -22.48 -4.46 16.76
CA TYR A 298 -22.69 -3.12 17.31
C TYR A 298 -21.37 -2.37 17.56
N ALA A 299 -20.36 -3.04 18.11
CA ALA A 299 -19.05 -2.44 18.32
C ALA A 299 -18.40 -1.99 17.00
N LEU A 300 -18.46 -2.85 15.96
CA LEU A 300 -17.95 -2.52 14.63
C LEU A 300 -18.75 -1.39 13.98
N GLN A 301 -20.07 -1.35 14.14
CA GLN A 301 -20.91 -0.26 13.65
C GLN A 301 -20.54 1.08 14.30
N ARG A 302 -20.32 1.13 15.62
CA ARG A 302 -19.86 2.36 16.31
C ARG A 302 -18.49 2.83 15.82
N TRP A 303 -17.57 1.89 15.63
CA TRP A 303 -16.26 2.18 15.05
C TRP A 303 -16.39 2.75 13.64
N ASN A 304 -17.22 2.14 12.80
CA ASN A 304 -17.53 2.63 11.47
C ASN A 304 -18.16 4.02 11.50
N GLN A 305 -19.14 4.29 12.35
CA GLN A 305 -19.76 5.62 12.43
C GLN A 305 -18.75 6.72 12.79
N THR A 306 -17.74 6.38 13.60
CA THR A 306 -16.70 7.32 14.03
C THR A 306 -15.64 7.55 12.94
N TYR A 307 -15.25 6.51 12.19
CA TYR A 307 -14.12 6.56 11.25
C TYR A 307 -14.52 6.51 9.76
N ALA A 308 -15.77 6.20 9.43
CA ALA A 308 -16.29 6.06 8.06
C ALA A 308 -17.10 7.26 7.56
N GLN A 309 -17.07 8.42 8.22
CA GLN A 309 -17.79 9.66 7.81
C GLN A 309 -17.38 10.23 6.43
N GLN A 310 -16.61 9.51 5.61
CA GLN A 310 -16.25 9.90 4.24
C GLN A 310 -16.77 8.93 3.16
N ASP A 311 -17.82 8.15 3.43
CA ASP A 311 -18.44 7.26 2.44
C ASP A 311 -19.61 7.92 1.70
N LYS A 312 -19.35 8.42 0.49
CA LYS A 312 -20.37 8.99 -0.42
C LYS A 312 -21.12 7.95 -1.27
N SER A 313 -20.86 6.65 -1.09
CA SER A 313 -21.48 5.59 -1.91
C SER A 313 -21.65 4.28 -1.14
N LEU A 314 -22.90 3.90 -0.88
CA LEU A 314 -23.30 2.64 -0.25
C LEU A 314 -23.67 1.63 -1.33
N ALA A 315 -23.21 0.38 -1.21
CA ALA A 315 -23.70 -0.76 -1.98
C ALA A 315 -24.57 -1.64 -1.06
N ILE A 316 -25.63 -2.24 -1.59
CA ILE A 316 -26.52 -3.13 -0.83
C ILE A 316 -26.24 -4.56 -1.33
N ASP A 317 -25.83 -5.44 -0.42
CA ASP A 317 -25.54 -6.85 -0.70
C ASP A 317 -26.46 -7.73 0.16
N GLY A 318 -27.28 -8.57 -0.48
CA GLY A 318 -28.14 -9.54 0.19
C GLY A 318 -27.48 -10.90 0.19
N LYS A 319 -27.21 -11.46 1.37
CA LYS A 319 -26.69 -12.83 1.50
C LYS A 319 -27.71 -13.73 2.17
N THR A 320 -27.96 -14.87 1.54
CA THR A 320 -28.69 -15.98 2.14
C THR A 320 -27.70 -16.82 2.94
N MET A 321 -27.96 -16.96 4.25
CA MET A 321 -27.10 -17.74 5.12
C MET A 321 -27.43 -19.23 4.99
N CYS A 322 -26.57 -19.98 4.31
CA CYS A 322 -26.71 -21.43 4.22
C CYS A 322 -26.67 -22.04 5.64
N ASN A 323 -27.70 -22.81 5.98
CA ASN A 323 -27.92 -23.51 7.25
C ASN A 323 -28.32 -22.66 8.47
N ALA A 324 -28.66 -21.37 8.30
CA ALA A 324 -29.31 -20.58 9.35
C ALA A 324 -30.82 -20.55 9.12
N ILE A 325 -31.51 -21.57 9.63
CA ILE A 325 -32.97 -21.72 9.58
C ILE A 325 -33.53 -21.12 10.87
N ASP A 326 -34.51 -20.22 10.76
CA ASP A 326 -35.16 -19.67 11.94
C ASP A 326 -36.22 -20.62 12.53
N ASP A 327 -36.78 -20.27 13.68
CA ASP A 327 -37.75 -21.09 14.43
C ASP A 327 -39.04 -21.40 13.63
N GLN A 328 -39.23 -20.77 12.46
CA GLN A 328 -40.36 -20.98 11.55
C GLN A 328 -39.99 -21.78 10.28
N GLY A 329 -38.74 -22.25 10.16
CA GLY A 329 -38.30 -23.09 9.03
C GLY A 329 -37.78 -22.30 7.82
N TYR A 330 -37.63 -20.98 7.89
CA TYR A 330 -37.18 -20.17 6.77
C TYR A 330 -35.68 -19.90 6.81
N GLN A 331 -35.06 -19.87 5.62
CA GLN A 331 -33.65 -19.50 5.48
C GLN A 331 -33.48 -18.01 5.83
N THR A 332 -32.53 -17.72 6.72
CA THR A 332 -32.27 -16.35 7.15
C THR A 332 -31.58 -15.57 6.03
N HIS A 333 -32.27 -14.54 5.53
CA HIS A 333 -31.71 -13.56 4.61
C HIS A 333 -31.18 -12.36 5.41
N ILE A 334 -29.90 -12.04 5.21
CA ILE A 334 -29.26 -10.89 5.84
C ILE A 334 -29.00 -9.87 4.74
N MET A 335 -29.61 -8.69 4.90
CA MET A 335 -29.30 -7.54 4.05
C MET A 335 -28.16 -6.76 4.70
N SER A 336 -27.03 -6.69 3.99
CA SER A 336 -25.83 -5.98 4.40
C SER A 336 -25.66 -4.72 3.56
N VAL A 337 -25.72 -3.54 4.17
CA VAL A 337 -25.28 -2.32 3.46
C VAL A 337 -23.77 -2.26 3.57
N VAL A 338 -23.07 -2.47 2.47
CA VAL A 338 -21.61 -2.47 2.41
C VAL A 338 -21.13 -1.19 1.76
N GLY A 339 -20.29 -0.44 2.46
CA GLY A 339 -19.66 0.75 1.89
C GLY A 339 -18.76 0.32 0.77
N HIS A 340 -19.01 0.86 -0.41
CA HIS A 340 -18.36 0.40 -1.63
C HIS A 340 -16.83 0.64 -1.60
N GLN A 341 -16.36 1.52 -0.70
CA GLN A 341 -14.97 1.98 -0.54
C GLN A 341 -14.19 1.18 0.51
N THR A 342 -14.86 0.80 1.59
CA THR A 342 -14.26 0.14 2.74
C THR A 342 -14.47 -1.38 2.67
N LYS A 343 -15.41 -1.84 1.83
CA LYS A 343 -16.01 -3.18 1.90
C LYS A 343 -16.51 -3.54 3.31
N THR A 344 -16.74 -2.53 4.14
CA THR A 344 -17.20 -2.71 5.50
C THR A 344 -18.72 -2.79 5.49
N CYS A 345 -19.29 -3.69 6.29
CA CYS A 345 -20.73 -3.78 6.50
C CYS A 345 -21.17 -2.70 7.50
N TYR A 346 -22.10 -1.84 7.11
CA TYR A 346 -22.63 -0.70 7.88
C TYR A 346 -23.87 -1.09 8.68
N THR A 347 -24.60 -2.11 8.23
CA THR A 347 -25.72 -2.70 8.97
C THR A 347 -26.00 -4.10 8.45
N GLN A 348 -26.27 -5.05 9.35
CA GLN A 348 -26.90 -6.34 9.03
C GLN A 348 -28.30 -6.35 9.65
N LYS A 349 -29.34 -6.37 8.81
CA LYS A 349 -30.72 -6.54 9.27
C LYS A 349 -31.29 -7.85 8.72
N LYS A 350 -31.92 -8.65 9.57
CA LYS A 350 -32.77 -9.78 9.13
C LYS A 350 -33.87 -9.18 8.25
N SER A 351 -33.92 -9.52 6.96
CA SER A 351 -35.06 -9.09 6.14
C SER A 351 -36.24 -9.99 6.48
N ALA A 352 -37.43 -9.40 6.65
CA ALA A 352 -38.65 -10.19 6.74
C ALA A 352 -38.83 -10.96 5.40
N PRO A 353 -39.42 -12.17 5.44
CA PRO A 353 -39.83 -12.84 4.21
C PRO A 353 -40.77 -11.90 3.45
N TYR A 354 -40.49 -11.70 2.16
CA TYR A 354 -41.45 -11.06 1.27
C TYR A 354 -42.58 -12.08 1.02
N PRO A 355 -43.86 -11.68 1.09
CA PRO A 355 -44.99 -12.57 0.83
C PRO A 355 -44.96 -13.17 -0.58
#